data_AF-A0A5K1JWH8-F1
#
_entry.id   AF-A0A5K1JWH8-F1
#
_cell.length_a   1.000
_cell.length_b   1.000
_cell.length_c   1.000
_cell.angle_alpha   90.00
_cell.angle_beta   90.00
_cell.angle_gamma   90.00
#
_symmetry.space_group_name_H-M   'P 1'
#
loop_
_entity.id
_entity.type
_entity.pdbx_description
1 polymer ?
#
loop_
_entity_poly.entity_id
_entity_poly.type
_entity_poly.pdbx_seq_one_letter_code
_entity_poly.pdbx_strand_id
1 'polypeptide(L)'
;MPRKVLIGFGVDADAASGWIGSLGAENSPTDVSRGMYAGEVGIPRLLKLFAKYKIKTTWFIPGHSIETFPEQLAAVRDAGHEIGLHGYLHERQTRLTVEQQKDVLDRAYDVLTKFNNGIPPKGNCAPCWDTTRDSARLLIEKGIEYDHSDMAHDSQAYYLRVGDDWTKINYQAEAETWMKPLVR
;
A
#
# COMPACT_ATOMS: atom_id res chain seq x y z
N MET A 1 4.95 -12.51 -33.59
CA MET A 1 3.97 -11.94 -32.66
C MET A 1 4.40 -10.51 -32.32
N PRO A 2 3.51 -9.52 -32.32
CA PRO A 2 3.86 -8.16 -31.89
C PRO A 2 4.24 -8.16 -30.40
N ARG A 3 5.15 -7.26 -30.01
CA ARG A 3 5.50 -7.08 -28.59
C ARG A 3 4.28 -6.54 -27.84
N LYS A 4 3.91 -7.18 -26.73
CA LYS A 4 2.87 -6.70 -25.82
C LYS A 4 3.55 -6.03 -24.63
N VAL A 5 3.22 -4.76 -24.38
CA VAL A 5 3.66 -4.00 -23.21
C VAL A 5 2.42 -3.67 -22.39
N LEU A 6 2.44 -4.02 -21.10
CA LEU A 6 1.39 -3.66 -20.16
C LEU A 6 1.83 -2.40 -19.42
N ILE A 7 0.97 -1.38 -19.39
CA ILE A 7 1.22 -0.11 -18.70
C ILE A 7 0.08 0.11 -17.71
N GLY A 8 0.41 0.35 -16.45
CA GLY A 8 -0.54 0.63 -15.38
C GLY A 8 -0.16 1.92 -14.65
N PHE A 9 -1.17 2.56 -14.05
CA PHE A 9 -0.98 3.66 -13.10
C PHE A 9 -1.52 3.20 -11.76
N GLY A 10 -0.62 3.06 -10.77
CA GLY A 10 -0.97 2.94 -9.36
C GLY A 10 -0.98 4.32 -8.72
N VAL A 11 -2.07 4.66 -8.04
CA VAL A 11 -2.21 5.93 -7.32
C VAL A 11 -2.36 5.65 -5.84
N ASP A 12 -1.36 6.06 -5.07
CA ASP A 12 -1.38 5.95 -3.61
C ASP A 12 -2.09 7.18 -3.04
N ALA A 13 -3.27 6.98 -2.47
CA ALA A 13 -4.15 8.04 -1.98
C ALA A 13 -3.90 8.38 -0.50
N ASP A 14 -2.63 8.65 -0.16
CA ASP A 14 -2.16 8.87 1.21
C ASP A 14 -2.95 9.98 1.92
N ALA A 15 -3.11 11.11 1.25
CA ALA A 15 -3.78 12.30 1.77
C ALA A 15 -3.29 12.65 3.19
N ALA A 16 -4.21 12.86 4.15
CA ALA A 16 -3.85 13.16 5.53
C ALA A 16 -3.14 11.99 6.23
N SER A 17 -3.44 10.74 5.86
CA SER A 17 -2.88 9.56 6.53
C SER A 17 -1.36 9.46 6.33
N GLY A 18 -0.83 9.80 5.16
CA GLY A 18 0.62 9.79 4.92
C GLY A 18 1.39 10.74 5.86
N TRP A 19 0.83 11.92 6.12
CA TRP A 19 1.39 12.88 7.08
C TRP A 19 1.38 12.34 8.50
N ILE A 20 0.27 11.71 8.90
CA ILE A 20 0.07 11.18 10.25
C ILE A 20 0.93 9.93 10.51
N GLY A 21 0.87 8.95 9.62
CA GLY A 21 1.49 7.64 9.83
C GLY A 21 2.95 7.52 9.43
N SER A 22 3.45 8.38 8.53
CA SER A 22 4.76 8.14 7.89
C SER A 22 5.69 9.33 7.77
N LEU A 23 5.15 10.55 7.63
CA LEU A 23 5.95 11.76 7.44
C LEU A 23 6.10 12.60 8.71
N GLY A 24 5.53 12.16 9.83
CA GLY A 24 5.80 12.73 11.15
C GLY A 24 5.12 14.08 11.40
N ALA A 25 3.88 14.27 10.93
CA ALA A 25 3.08 15.46 11.23
C ALA A 25 2.55 15.45 12.68
N GLU A 26 3.42 15.19 13.66
CA GLU A 26 3.09 14.96 15.07
C GLU A 26 2.22 16.08 15.67
N ASN A 27 2.43 17.33 15.26
CA ASN A 27 1.62 18.47 15.67
C ASN A 27 1.62 19.61 14.63
N SER A 28 1.55 19.27 13.34
CA SER A 28 1.64 20.25 12.24
C SER A 28 0.30 20.37 11.48
N PRO A 29 -0.56 21.35 11.83
CA PRO A 29 -1.79 21.61 11.09
C PRO A 29 -1.55 21.93 9.61
N THR A 30 -0.41 22.55 9.30
CA THR A 30 -0.01 22.85 7.92
C THR A 30 0.21 21.58 7.11
N ASP A 31 0.83 20.55 7.68
CA ASP A 31 1.06 19.29 7.00
C ASP A 31 -0.24 18.53 6.77
N VAL A 32 -1.08 18.46 7.81
CA VAL A 32 -2.41 17.86 7.68
C VAL A 32 -3.25 18.59 6.61
N SER A 33 -3.16 19.92 6.51
CA SER A 33 -3.86 20.68 5.45
C SER A 33 -3.38 20.33 4.03
N ARG A 34 -2.10 19.94 3.86
CA ARG A 34 -1.61 19.42 2.56
C ARG A 34 -2.24 18.06 2.25
N GLY A 35 -2.44 17.23 3.28
CA GLY A 35 -3.22 16.00 3.17
C GLY A 35 -4.67 16.24 2.76
N MET A 36 -5.33 17.25 3.34
CA MET A 36 -6.69 17.66 2.96
C MET A 36 -6.75 18.09 1.49
N TYR A 37 -5.78 18.88 1.04
CA TYR A 37 -5.67 19.26 -0.38
C TYR A 37 -5.56 18.04 -1.31
N ALA A 38 -4.74 17.05 -0.94
CA ALA A 38 -4.60 15.84 -1.75
C ALA A 38 -5.94 15.09 -1.89
N GLY A 39 -6.72 14.97 -0.81
CA GLY A 39 -8.05 14.35 -0.82
C GLY A 39 -9.11 15.17 -1.57
N GLU A 40 -9.33 16.42 -1.15
CA GLU A 40 -10.44 17.25 -1.64
C GLU A 40 -10.21 17.82 -3.05
N VAL A 41 -8.94 18.08 -3.40
CA VAL A 41 -8.58 18.76 -4.66
C VAL A 41 -7.76 17.85 -5.57
N GLY A 42 -6.82 17.08 -5.03
CA GLY A 42 -5.97 16.17 -5.79
C GLY A 42 -6.74 15.03 -6.46
N ILE A 43 -7.54 14.30 -5.69
CA ILE A 43 -8.32 13.14 -6.20
C ILE A 43 -9.23 13.56 -7.38
N PRO A 44 -10.07 14.60 -7.29
CA PRO A 44 -10.92 14.99 -8.42
C PRO A 44 -10.14 15.44 -9.66
N ARG A 45 -8.94 16.04 -9.49
CA ARG A 45 -8.09 16.45 -10.61
C ARG A 45 -7.48 15.27 -11.33
N LEU A 46 -6.97 14.27 -10.60
CA LEU A 46 -6.46 13.03 -11.18
C LEU A 46 -7.58 12.26 -11.88
N LEU A 47 -8.77 12.19 -11.27
CA LEU A 47 -9.92 11.53 -11.89
C LEU A 47 -10.31 12.18 -13.23
N LYS A 48 -10.35 13.53 -13.29
CA LYS A 48 -10.55 14.28 -14.53
C LYS A 48 -9.47 13.99 -15.57
N LEU A 49 -8.21 13.89 -15.15
CA LEU A 49 -7.09 13.55 -16.03
C LEU A 49 -7.27 12.16 -16.65
N PHE A 50 -7.51 11.14 -15.83
CA PHE A 50 -7.67 9.77 -16.32
C PHE A 50 -8.91 9.62 -17.20
N ALA A 51 -10.02 10.28 -16.85
CA ALA A 51 -11.23 10.32 -17.68
C ALA A 51 -10.99 10.95 -19.06
N LYS A 52 -10.26 12.08 -19.13
CA LYS A 52 -9.91 12.75 -20.39
C LYS A 52 -9.21 11.81 -21.38
N TYR A 53 -8.33 10.95 -20.88
CA TYR A 53 -7.56 10.00 -21.69
C TYR A 53 -8.14 8.58 -21.71
N LYS A 54 -9.31 8.35 -21.08
CA LYS A 54 -9.97 7.05 -20.95
C LYS A 54 -9.05 5.96 -20.34
N ILE A 55 -8.22 6.35 -19.38
CA ILE A 55 -7.27 5.46 -18.69
C ILE A 55 -7.95 4.84 -17.48
N LYS A 56 -7.88 3.51 -17.36
CA LYS A 56 -8.21 2.80 -16.13
C LYS A 56 -6.96 2.66 -15.26
N THR A 57 -7.14 2.83 -13.96
CA THR A 57 -6.06 2.89 -12.97
C THR A 57 -6.44 2.08 -11.75
N THR A 58 -5.44 1.83 -10.91
CA THR A 58 -5.60 1.23 -9.58
C THR A 58 -5.28 2.29 -8.53
N TRP A 59 -6.12 2.37 -7.50
CA TRP A 59 -5.93 3.29 -6.38
C TRP A 59 -5.66 2.48 -5.12
N PHE A 60 -4.48 2.62 -4.54
CA PHE A 60 -4.14 2.04 -3.25
C PHE A 60 -4.52 3.06 -2.18
N ILE A 61 -5.53 2.73 -1.38
CA ILE A 61 -6.19 3.73 -0.53
C ILE A 61 -6.10 3.28 0.93
N PRO A 62 -5.50 4.10 1.82
CA PRO A 62 -5.54 3.85 3.25
C PRO A 62 -6.99 3.87 3.77
N GLY A 63 -7.34 2.98 4.69
CA GLY A 63 -8.68 2.95 5.29
C GLY A 63 -9.11 4.31 5.89
N HIS A 64 -8.18 5.03 6.51
CA HIS A 64 -8.39 6.40 6.99
C HIS A 64 -8.79 7.36 5.87
N SER A 65 -8.17 7.27 4.69
CA SER A 65 -8.50 8.12 3.55
C SER A 65 -9.93 7.87 3.06
N ILE A 66 -10.39 6.61 3.05
CA ILE A 66 -11.81 6.28 2.75
C ILE A 66 -12.77 6.95 3.73
N GLU A 67 -12.48 6.84 5.03
CA GLU A 67 -13.35 7.37 6.07
C GLU A 67 -13.30 8.91 6.16
N THR A 68 -12.22 9.54 5.68
CA THR A 68 -12.04 11.00 5.67
C THR A 68 -12.59 11.66 4.40
N PHE A 69 -12.41 11.04 3.23
CA PHE A 69 -12.81 11.59 1.92
C PHE A 69 -13.81 10.67 1.18
N PRO A 70 -14.93 10.28 1.82
CA PRO A 70 -15.81 9.26 1.26
C PRO A 70 -16.45 9.69 -0.06
N GLU A 71 -16.74 10.98 -0.25
CA GLU A 71 -17.34 11.49 -1.50
C GLU A 71 -16.35 11.46 -2.67
N GLN A 72 -15.12 11.92 -2.46
CA GLN A 72 -14.09 11.97 -3.51
C GLN A 72 -13.67 10.56 -3.92
N LEU A 73 -13.53 9.65 -2.95
CA LEU A 73 -13.18 8.26 -3.24
C LEU A 73 -14.37 7.47 -3.79
N ALA A 74 -15.61 7.86 -3.49
CA ALA A 74 -16.78 7.23 -4.11
C ALA A 74 -16.80 7.55 -5.61
N ALA A 75 -16.40 8.76 -6.01
CA ALA A 75 -16.23 9.08 -7.42
C ALA A 75 -15.16 8.21 -8.11
N VAL A 76 -14.07 7.85 -7.43
CA VAL A 76 -13.05 6.91 -7.93
C VAL A 76 -13.65 5.52 -8.14
N ARG A 77 -14.37 5.00 -7.13
CA ARG A 77 -15.10 3.72 -7.20
C ARG A 77 -16.10 3.71 -8.35
N ASP A 78 -16.95 4.72 -8.43
CA ASP A 78 -18.07 4.79 -9.37
C ASP A 78 -17.61 5.02 -10.81
N ALA A 79 -16.43 5.63 -11.00
CA ALA A 79 -15.75 5.67 -12.29
C ALA A 79 -15.14 4.31 -12.70
N GLY A 80 -15.23 3.29 -11.85
CA GLY A 80 -14.80 1.91 -12.11
C GLY A 80 -13.29 1.73 -12.18
N HIS A 81 -12.55 2.45 -11.32
CA HIS A 81 -11.14 2.18 -11.06
C HIS A 81 -11.00 1.03 -10.06
N GLU A 82 -9.87 0.33 -10.08
CA GLU A 82 -9.59 -0.70 -9.07
C GLU A 82 -9.23 -0.04 -7.73
N ILE A 83 -9.61 -0.67 -6.62
CA ILE A 83 -9.30 -0.26 -5.26
C ILE A 83 -8.44 -1.34 -4.59
N GLY A 84 -7.25 -0.96 -4.15
CA GLY A 84 -6.28 -1.80 -3.45
C GLY A 84 -5.99 -1.32 -2.03
N LEU A 85 -5.41 -2.21 -1.21
CA LEU A 85 -5.01 -1.95 0.16
C LEU A 85 -3.79 -1.02 0.22
N HIS A 86 -3.79 -0.13 1.22
CA HIS A 86 -2.63 0.72 1.55
C HIS A 86 -2.53 1.01 3.06
N GLY A 87 -2.71 -0.04 3.87
CA GLY A 87 -2.82 0.10 5.32
C GLY A 87 -4.10 0.83 5.77
N TYR A 88 -4.12 1.26 7.04
CA TYR A 88 -5.23 2.05 7.58
C TYR A 88 -4.86 3.53 7.69
N LEU A 89 -3.80 3.86 8.43
CA LEU A 89 -3.33 5.22 8.69
C LEU A 89 -1.96 5.46 8.03
N HIS A 90 -1.61 4.69 7.00
CA HIS A 90 -0.32 4.74 6.30
C HIS A 90 0.86 4.50 7.28
N GLU A 91 0.73 3.44 8.08
CA GLU A 91 1.73 3.00 9.06
C GLU A 91 2.84 2.13 8.44
N ARG A 92 4.10 2.35 8.88
CA ARG A 92 5.24 1.51 8.46
C ARG A 92 5.17 0.14 9.09
N GLN A 93 5.07 -0.93 8.30
CA GLN A 93 4.86 -2.29 8.82
C GLN A 93 6.04 -2.77 9.69
N THR A 94 7.28 -2.33 9.39
CA THR A 94 8.47 -2.68 10.19
C THR A 94 8.46 -2.14 11.61
N ARG A 95 7.57 -1.19 11.92
CA ARG A 95 7.38 -0.64 13.28
C ARG A 95 6.22 -1.27 14.03
N LEU A 96 5.52 -2.22 13.42
CA LEU A 96 4.37 -2.89 14.00
C LEU A 96 4.75 -4.29 14.48
N THR A 97 4.12 -4.76 15.55
CA THR A 97 4.12 -6.20 15.86
C THR A 97 3.34 -6.97 14.78
N VAL A 98 3.52 -8.29 14.72
CA VAL A 98 2.80 -9.12 13.74
C VAL A 98 1.29 -9.04 13.96
N GLU A 99 0.85 -8.98 15.22
CA GLU A 99 -0.56 -8.81 15.59
C GLU A 99 -1.09 -7.47 15.10
N GLN A 100 -0.36 -6.37 15.29
CA GLN A 100 -0.75 -5.05 14.78
C GLN A 100 -0.82 -5.04 13.25
N GLN A 101 0.12 -5.69 12.55
CA GLN A 101 0.06 -5.82 11.08
C GLN A 101 -1.21 -6.55 10.64
N LYS A 102 -1.58 -7.61 11.35
CA LYS A 102 -2.81 -8.37 11.08
C LYS A 102 -4.06 -7.53 11.35
N ASP A 103 -4.14 -6.86 12.50
CA ASP A 103 -5.29 -6.03 12.87
C ASP A 103 -5.51 -4.88 11.86
N VAL A 104 -4.42 -4.24 11.43
CA VAL A 104 -4.44 -3.21 10.40
C VAL A 104 -4.93 -3.78 9.06
N LEU A 105 -4.39 -4.92 8.63
CA LEU A 105 -4.79 -5.58 7.38
C LEU A 105 -6.28 -5.94 7.40
N ASP A 106 -6.74 -6.54 8.50
CA ASP A 106 -8.14 -6.94 8.68
C ASP A 106 -9.06 -5.71 8.67
N ARG A 107 -8.71 -4.66 9.42
CA ARG A 107 -9.49 -3.42 9.47
C ARG A 107 -9.56 -2.73 8.12
N ALA A 108 -8.43 -2.58 7.44
CA ALA A 108 -8.38 -1.94 6.12
C ALA A 108 -9.18 -2.75 5.09
N TYR A 109 -9.00 -4.08 5.06
CA TYR A 109 -9.76 -4.96 4.17
C TYR A 109 -11.27 -4.81 4.35
N ASP A 110 -11.76 -4.77 5.59
CA ASP A 110 -13.19 -4.64 5.86
C ASP A 110 -13.74 -3.28 5.44
N VAL A 111 -13.00 -2.19 5.72
CA VAL A 111 -13.38 -0.83 5.29
C VAL A 111 -13.48 -0.76 3.77
N LEU A 112 -12.45 -1.22 3.06
CA LEU A 112 -12.38 -1.17 1.60
C LEU A 112 -13.47 -2.05 0.97
N THR A 113 -13.68 -3.26 1.49
CA THR A 113 -14.72 -4.18 1.00
C THR A 113 -16.11 -3.58 1.16
N LYS A 114 -16.42 -3.03 2.34
CA LYS A 114 -17.71 -2.38 2.60
C LYS A 114 -17.91 -1.16 1.70
N PHE A 115 -16.87 -0.34 1.56
CA PHE A 115 -16.90 0.85 0.72
C PHE A 115 -17.12 0.52 -0.76
N ASN A 116 -16.54 -0.60 -1.21
CA ASN A 116 -16.63 -1.08 -2.59
C ASN A 116 -17.80 -2.05 -2.81
N ASN A 117 -18.95 -1.81 -2.15
CA ASN A 117 -20.19 -2.58 -2.34
C ASN A 117 -20.03 -4.11 -2.15
N GLY A 118 -19.18 -4.52 -1.21
CA GLY A 118 -18.92 -5.93 -0.91
C GLY A 118 -17.85 -6.58 -1.79
N ILE A 119 -17.22 -5.84 -2.71
CA ILE A 119 -16.13 -6.33 -3.55
C ILE A 119 -14.79 -6.13 -2.80
N PRO A 120 -14.11 -7.22 -2.38
CA PRO A 120 -12.88 -7.10 -1.62
C PRO A 120 -11.70 -6.64 -2.48
N PRO A 121 -10.70 -5.96 -1.88
CA PRO A 121 -9.47 -5.59 -2.58
C PRO A 121 -8.65 -6.83 -2.93
N LYS A 122 -7.99 -6.79 -4.09
CA LYS A 122 -7.12 -7.88 -4.59
C LYS A 122 -5.64 -7.53 -4.55
N GLY A 123 -5.33 -6.23 -4.59
CA GLY A 123 -3.97 -5.71 -4.57
C GLY A 123 -3.61 -5.07 -3.24
N ASN A 124 -2.32 -5.06 -2.94
CA ASN A 124 -1.72 -4.31 -1.83
C ASN A 124 -0.56 -3.44 -2.33
N CYS A 125 -0.41 -2.27 -1.72
CA CYS A 125 0.83 -1.50 -1.71
C CYS A 125 1.15 -1.24 -0.24
N ALA A 126 2.32 -1.64 0.26
CA ALA A 126 2.70 -1.39 1.65
C ALA A 126 3.02 0.10 1.83
N PRO A 127 2.52 0.75 2.89
CA PRO A 127 2.90 2.13 3.19
C PRO A 127 4.42 2.29 3.24
N CYS A 128 4.92 3.33 2.58
CA CYS A 128 6.36 3.58 2.39
C CYS A 128 7.16 2.47 1.68
N TRP A 129 6.50 1.52 1.01
CA TRP A 129 7.12 0.30 0.45
C TRP A 129 7.94 -0.48 1.48
N ASP A 130 7.50 -0.46 2.74
CA ASP A 130 8.23 -1.02 3.86
C ASP A 130 7.54 -2.30 4.34
N THR A 131 8.05 -3.45 3.90
CA THR A 131 7.51 -4.79 4.17
C THR A 131 8.28 -5.49 5.30
N THR A 132 7.67 -6.51 5.89
CA THR A 132 8.27 -7.37 6.90
C THR A 132 8.36 -8.81 6.42
N ARG A 133 9.06 -9.67 7.18
CA ARG A 133 9.13 -11.11 6.90
C ARG A 133 7.76 -11.79 6.93
N ASP A 134 6.81 -11.21 7.66
CA ASP A 134 5.46 -11.74 7.81
C ASP A 134 4.48 -11.19 6.76
N SER A 135 4.81 -10.07 6.09
CA SER A 135 3.87 -9.36 5.21
C SER A 135 3.32 -10.25 4.10
N ALA A 136 4.19 -10.93 3.33
CA ALA A 136 3.75 -11.79 2.24
C ALA A 136 2.87 -12.95 2.73
N ARG A 137 3.20 -13.55 3.89
CA ARG A 137 2.40 -14.61 4.51
C ARG A 137 1.02 -14.09 4.91
N LEU A 138 0.95 -12.94 5.58
CA LEU A 138 -0.32 -12.33 6.00
C LEU A 138 -1.22 -11.97 4.80
N LEU A 139 -0.64 -11.44 3.73
CA LEU A 139 -1.37 -11.15 2.48
C LEU A 139 -1.95 -12.41 1.84
N ILE A 140 -1.16 -13.49 1.77
CA ILE A 140 -1.61 -14.80 1.27
C ILE A 140 -2.74 -15.36 2.13
N GLU A 141 -2.58 -15.35 3.46
CA GLU A 141 -3.60 -15.84 4.40
C GLU A 141 -4.93 -15.07 4.29
N LYS A 142 -4.87 -13.76 4.01
CA LYS A 142 -6.05 -12.92 3.80
C LYS A 142 -6.70 -13.11 2.42
N GLY A 143 -5.98 -13.70 1.46
CA GLY A 143 -6.45 -13.94 0.10
C GLY A 143 -6.15 -12.80 -0.89
N ILE A 144 -5.12 -11.99 -0.63
CA ILE A 144 -4.66 -10.94 -1.54
C ILE A 144 -3.89 -11.57 -2.71
N GLU A 145 -4.20 -11.13 -3.94
CA GLU A 145 -3.71 -11.75 -5.17
C GLU A 145 -2.37 -11.18 -5.64
N TYR A 146 -2.08 -9.90 -5.37
CA TYR A 146 -0.82 -9.26 -5.75
C TYR A 146 -0.37 -8.15 -4.79
N ASP A 147 0.92 -7.85 -4.83
CA ASP A 147 1.56 -6.77 -4.08
C ASP A 147 2.39 -5.88 -5.01
N HIS A 148 2.48 -4.59 -4.67
CA HIS A 148 3.25 -3.56 -5.38
C HIS A 148 4.27 -2.87 -4.46
N SER A 149 4.98 -3.63 -3.64
CA SER A 149 5.91 -3.08 -2.63
C SER A 149 7.34 -3.58 -2.82
N ASP A 150 7.50 -4.86 -3.17
CA ASP A 150 8.82 -5.48 -3.27
C ASP A 150 9.52 -5.18 -4.62
N MET A 151 10.85 -5.05 -4.57
CA MET A 151 11.69 -4.52 -5.66
C MET A 151 12.64 -5.57 -6.28
N ALA A 152 12.33 -6.87 -6.20
CA ALA A 152 13.23 -7.92 -6.69
C ALA A 152 13.30 -8.01 -8.23
N HIS A 153 12.41 -7.31 -8.94
CA HIS A 153 12.42 -7.18 -10.40
C HIS A 153 11.92 -5.77 -10.78
N ASP A 154 12.25 -5.32 -11.99
CA ASP A 154 11.91 -4.00 -12.52
C ASP A 154 10.57 -3.93 -13.31
N SER A 155 10.44 -4.70 -14.38
CA SER A 155 9.35 -4.62 -15.37
C SER A 155 8.74 -5.99 -15.70
N GLN A 156 9.04 -7.01 -14.89
CA GLN A 156 8.38 -8.31 -14.94
C GLN A 156 7.82 -8.64 -13.57
N ALA A 157 6.56 -9.08 -13.54
CA ALA A 157 5.98 -9.62 -12.33
C ALA A 157 6.67 -10.93 -11.94
N TYR A 158 6.77 -11.18 -10.65
CA TYR A 158 7.36 -12.39 -10.09
C TYR A 158 6.53 -12.83 -8.87
N TYR A 159 6.68 -14.09 -8.48
CA TYR A 159 6.07 -14.61 -7.26
C TYR A 159 6.93 -14.23 -6.06
N LEU A 160 6.30 -13.65 -5.03
CA LEU A 160 6.96 -13.37 -3.77
C LEU A 160 7.41 -14.70 -3.13
N ARG A 161 8.62 -14.70 -2.57
CA ARG A 161 9.09 -15.78 -1.71
C ARG A 161 8.64 -15.51 -0.28
N VAL A 162 8.31 -16.58 0.43
CA VAL A 162 8.08 -16.55 1.88
C VAL A 162 9.16 -17.43 2.50
N GLY A 163 9.72 -16.98 3.63
CA GLY A 163 10.74 -17.74 4.36
C GLY A 163 12.18 -17.32 4.09
N ASP A 164 12.40 -16.30 3.26
CA ASP A 164 13.72 -15.67 3.12
C ASP A 164 14.22 -15.21 4.51
N ASP A 165 15.42 -15.64 4.89
CA ASP A 165 16.03 -15.32 6.18
C ASP A 165 17.48 -14.83 6.00
N TRP A 166 17.86 -13.87 6.83
CA TRP A 166 19.21 -13.29 6.84
C TRP A 166 19.65 -12.99 8.26
N THR A 167 20.95 -13.14 8.48
CA THR A 167 21.57 -12.81 9.77
C THR A 167 21.95 -11.34 9.80
N LYS A 168 21.47 -10.60 10.80
CA LYS A 168 21.85 -9.20 11.00
C LYS A 168 23.29 -9.11 11.50
N ILE A 169 24.00 -8.05 11.11
CA ILE A 169 25.33 -7.75 11.65
C ILE A 169 25.21 -7.52 13.16
N ASN A 170 26.06 -8.19 13.92
CA ASN A 170 26.22 -7.97 15.35
C ASN A 170 27.66 -7.51 15.61
N TYR A 171 27.85 -6.20 15.81
CA TYR A 171 29.17 -5.61 16.04
C TYR A 171 29.79 -5.99 17.39
N GLN A 172 29.03 -6.63 18.27
CA GLN A 172 29.49 -7.13 19.57
C GLN A 172 29.89 -8.61 19.53
N ALA A 173 29.79 -9.29 18.38
CA ALA A 173 30.14 -10.70 18.21
C ALA A 173 31.21 -10.90 17.12
N GLU A 174 31.86 -12.07 17.13
CA GLU A 174 32.83 -12.46 16.09
C GLU A 174 32.18 -12.45 14.70
N ALA A 175 32.92 -11.96 13.70
CA ALA A 175 32.37 -11.71 12.36
C ALA A 175 31.79 -12.97 11.71
N GLU A 176 32.37 -14.15 11.97
CA GLU A 176 31.89 -15.44 11.46
C GLU A 176 30.45 -15.78 11.88
N THR A 177 29.95 -15.17 12.95
CA THR A 177 28.59 -15.44 13.45
C THR A 177 27.51 -14.86 12.53
N TRP A 178 27.83 -13.81 11.76
CA TRP A 178 26.88 -13.09 10.90
C TRP A 178 27.31 -12.95 9.43
N MET A 179 28.56 -13.25 9.06
CA MET A 179 28.99 -13.35 7.65
C MET A 179 28.45 -14.61 6.96
N LYS A 180 27.14 -14.69 6.81
CA LYS A 180 26.42 -15.82 6.22
C LYS A 180 25.62 -15.36 4.99
N PRO A 181 25.52 -16.20 3.95
CA PRO A 181 24.62 -15.91 2.84
C PRO A 181 23.16 -15.90 3.33
N LEU A 182 22.31 -15.12 2.65
CA LEU A 182 20.86 -15.18 2.81
C LEU A 182 20.35 -16.58 2.47
N VAL A 183 19.40 -17.06 3.26
CA VAL A 183 18.67 -18.31 3.03
C VAL A 183 17.38 -17.97 2.29
N ARG A 184 17.08 -18.72 1.22
CA ARG A 184 15.90 -18.56 0.37
C ARG A 184 14.94 -19.72 0.53
#